data_AF-A0A3P0NCT2-F1
#
_entry.id   AF-A0A3P0NCT2-F1
#
_cell.length_a   1.000
_cell.length_b   1.000
_cell.length_c   1.000
_cell.angle_alpha   90.00
_cell.angle_beta   90.00
_cell.angle_gamma   90.00
#
_symmetry.space_group_name_H-M   'P 1'
#
loop_
_entity.id
_entity.type
_entity.pdbx_description
1 polymer ?
#
loop_
_entity_poly.entity_id
_entity_poly.type
_entity_poly.pdbx_seq_one_letter_code
_entity_poly.pdbx_strand_id
1 'polypeptide(L)'
;MFRRCLEIALKKYTPEIEAWKLEKRIDKLATEGKITKDIQAWAHRVRLDGNDALHEEEEFTKESAGELMEFTRLLLTYLYTLPEKIRLRLNPKTE
;
A
#
# COMPACT_ATOMS: atom_id res chain seq x y z
N MET A 1 -2.80 10.24 8.47
CA MET A 1 -3.39 8.93 8.85
C MET A 1 -3.09 7.80 7.84
N PHE A 2 -3.08 8.06 6.52
CA PHE A 2 -2.89 7.03 5.48
C PHE A 2 -1.54 6.30 5.53
N ARG A 3 -0.42 7.02 5.72
CA ARG A 3 0.92 6.41 5.86
C ARG A 3 0.97 5.34 6.96
N ARG A 4 0.39 5.63 8.12
CA ARG A 4 0.29 4.68 9.23
C ARG A 4 -0.56 3.46 8.89
N CYS A 5 -1.64 3.67 8.12
CA CYS A 5 -2.48 2.57 7.64
C CYS A 5 -1.68 1.63 6.72
N LEU A 6 -0.91 2.19 5.77
CA LEU A 6 -0.01 1.42 4.90
C LEU A 6 1.01 0.63 5.72
N GLU A 7 1.69 1.26 6.69
CA GLU A 7 2.64 0.56 7.56
C GLU A 7 2.04 -0.66 8.25
N ILE A 8 0.86 -0.49 8.87
CA ILE A 8 0.18 -1.57 9.60
C ILE A 8 -0.26 -2.67 8.64
N ALA A 9 -0.85 -2.30 7.50
CA ALA A 9 -1.31 -3.24 6.48
C ALA A 9 -0.13 -4.08 5.94
N LEU A 10 0.93 -3.43 5.48
CA LEU A 10 2.07 -4.13 4.90
C LEU A 10 2.84 -4.96 5.92
N LYS A 11 2.82 -4.56 7.20
CA LYS A 11 3.43 -5.34 8.30
C LYS A 11 2.85 -6.74 8.44
N LYS A 12 1.57 -6.94 8.11
CA LYS A 12 0.96 -8.28 8.15
C LYS A 12 1.56 -9.25 7.13
N TYR A 13 2.07 -8.74 6.01
CA TYR A 13 2.68 -9.55 4.96
C TYR A 13 4.20 -9.65 5.07
N THR A 14 4.84 -8.68 5.73
CA THR A 14 6.31 -8.57 5.81
C THR A 14 6.78 -8.32 7.25
N PRO A 15 6.36 -9.12 8.25
CA PRO A 15 6.62 -8.85 9.67
C PRO A 15 8.11 -8.71 10.02
N GLU A 16 8.99 -9.34 9.24
CA GLU A 16 10.45 -9.31 9.35
C GLU A 16 11.08 -7.98 8.91
N ILE A 17 10.38 -7.18 8.11
CA ILE A 17 10.85 -5.85 7.70
C ILE A 17 10.49 -4.85 8.80
N GLU A 18 11.37 -3.92 9.11
CA GLU A 18 11.11 -2.86 10.11
C GLU A 18 9.98 -1.91 9.67
N ALA A 19 9.24 -1.35 10.62
CA ALA A 19 8.06 -0.52 10.35
C ALA A 19 8.35 0.68 9.42
N TRP A 20 9.50 1.33 9.59
CA TRP A 20 9.89 2.52 8.85
C TRP A 20 10.43 2.24 7.43
N LYS A 21 10.67 0.98 7.06
CA LYS A 21 11.19 0.58 5.73
C LYS A 21 10.04 0.25 4.77
N LEU A 22 9.11 1.18 4.55
CA LEU A 22 7.91 0.96 3.72
C LEU A 22 8.27 0.54 2.27
N GLU A 23 9.31 1.17 1.70
CA GLU A 23 9.87 0.84 0.39
C GLU A 23 10.19 -0.66 0.26
N LYS A 24 10.95 -1.21 1.23
CA LYS A 24 11.33 -2.62 1.22
C LYS A 24 10.13 -3.57 1.33
N ARG A 25 9.07 -3.15 2.04
CA ARG A 25 7.84 -3.94 2.14
C ARG A 25 7.13 -4.01 0.79
N ILE A 26 7.02 -2.87 0.12
CA ILE A 26 6.42 -2.76 -1.22
C ILE A 26 7.21 -3.60 -2.23
N ASP A 27 8.54 -3.48 -2.25
CA ASP A 27 9.39 -4.22 -3.18
C ASP A 27 9.30 -5.73 -2.96
N LYS A 28 9.26 -6.16 -1.69
CA LYS A 28 9.06 -7.57 -1.35
C LYS A 28 7.71 -8.09 -1.86
N LEU A 29 6.63 -7.33 -1.64
CA LEU A 29 5.29 -7.70 -2.12
C LEU A 29 5.22 -7.79 -3.65
N ALA A 30 5.90 -6.88 -4.36
CA ALA A 30 5.98 -6.93 -5.81
C ALA A 30 6.76 -8.16 -6.29
N THR A 31 7.88 -8.47 -5.62
CA THR A 31 8.72 -9.64 -5.91
C THR A 31 7.97 -10.96 -5.68
N GLU A 32 7.13 -11.02 -4.64
CA GLU A 32 6.28 -12.17 -4.33
C GLU A 32 5.00 -12.24 -5.19
N GLY A 33 4.80 -11.32 -6.12
CA GLY A 33 3.61 -11.24 -6.96
C GLY A 33 2.32 -10.90 -6.20
N LYS A 34 2.44 -10.38 -4.96
CA LYS A 34 1.31 -9.94 -4.13
C LYS A 34 0.74 -8.60 -4.56
N ILE A 35 1.50 -7.81 -5.32
CA ILE A 35 1.07 -6.60 -6.00
C ILE A 35 1.72 -6.57 -7.40
N THR A 36 1.16 -5.80 -8.33
CA THR A 36 1.74 -5.62 -9.66
C THR A 36 2.90 -4.62 -9.63
N LYS A 37 3.73 -4.63 -10.69
CA LYS A 37 4.80 -3.62 -10.87
C LYS A 37 4.25 -2.19 -10.96
N ASP A 38 3.06 -2.01 -11.52
CA ASP A 38 2.43 -0.69 -11.62
C ASP A 38 2.02 -0.16 -10.23
N ILE A 39 1.52 -1.05 -9.35
CA ILE A 39 1.21 -0.69 -7.96
C ILE A 39 2.49 -0.35 -7.20
N GLN A 40 3.59 -1.08 -7.43
CA GLN A 40 4.90 -0.76 -6.86
C GLN A 40 5.39 0.63 -7.31
N ALA A 41 5.34 0.92 -8.61
CA ALA A 41 5.75 2.20 -9.15
C ALA A 41 4.93 3.36 -8.58
N TRP A 42 3.61 3.19 -8.47
CA TRP A 42 2.74 4.19 -7.85
C TRP A 42 3.03 4.38 -6.36
N ALA A 43 3.29 3.29 -5.62
CA ALA A 43 3.67 3.35 -4.21
C ALA A 43 4.94 4.18 -4.00
N HIS A 44 5.94 4.00 -4.87
CA HIS A 44 7.18 4.76 -4.80
C HIS A 44 6.96 6.25 -5.09
N ARG A 45 6.13 6.59 -6.09
CA ARG A 45 5.73 7.98 -6.37
C ARG A 45 5.07 8.64 -5.15
N VAL A 46 3.99 8.05 -4.64
CA VAL A 46 3.23 8.59 -3.49
C VAL A 46 4.07 8.68 -2.21
N ARG A 47 5.10 7.84 -2.08
CA ARG A 47 6.04 7.89 -0.96
C ARG A 47 7.03 9.05 -1.07
N LEU A 48 7.50 9.36 -2.28
CA LEU A 48 8.38 10.51 -2.52
C LEU A 48 7.66 11.80 -2.10
N ASP A 49 6.43 12.01 -2.57
CA ASP A 49 5.59 13.15 -2.19
C ASP A 49 5.35 13.24 -0.67
N GLY A 50 5.26 12.09 0.01
CA GLY A 50 5.08 12.01 1.46
C GLY A 50 6.36 12.18 2.30
N ASN A 51 7.54 12.10 1.70
CA ASN A 51 8.84 12.38 2.34
C ASN A 51 9.36 13.79 1.96
N ASP A 52 9.08 14.26 0.76
CA ASP A 52 9.47 15.58 0.27
C ASP A 52 8.65 16.70 0.93
N ALA A 53 7.45 16.40 1.43
CA ALA A 53 6.69 17.29 2.34
C ALA A 53 7.41 17.64 3.67
N LEU A 54 8.59 17.07 3.96
CA LEU A 54 9.47 17.46 5.07
C LEU A 54 10.58 18.44 4.66
N HIS A 55 10.82 18.62 3.37
CA HIS A 55 11.73 19.65 2.85
C HIS A 55 10.89 20.88 2.51
N GLU A 56 11.23 22.02 3.13
CA GLU A 56 10.42 23.23 3.33
C GLU A 56 9.92 23.97 2.06
N GLU A 57 10.06 23.41 0.85
CA GLU A 57 9.75 24.09 -0.42
C GLU A 57 8.53 23.52 -1.19
N GLU A 58 8.07 22.29 -0.91
CA GLU A 58 6.86 21.74 -1.53
C GLU A 58 5.68 21.70 -0.53
N GLU A 59 4.71 22.59 -0.72
CA GLU A 59 3.46 22.56 0.05
C GLU A 59 2.73 21.24 -0.20
N PHE A 60 2.52 20.44 0.84
CA PHE A 60 1.69 19.25 0.76
C PHE A 60 0.25 19.65 0.37
N THR A 61 -0.09 19.44 -0.90
CA THR A 61 -1.35 19.89 -1.49
C THR A 61 -2.52 18.97 -1.15
N LYS A 62 -3.74 19.47 -1.37
CA LYS A 62 -4.97 18.65 -1.27
C LYS A 62 -4.93 17.50 -2.29
N GLU A 63 -4.33 17.74 -3.43
CA GLU A 63 -4.16 16.78 -4.53
C GLU A 63 -3.25 15.65 -4.08
N SER A 64 -2.10 15.95 -3.49
CA SER A 64 -1.17 14.96 -2.90
C SER A 64 -1.85 14.14 -1.79
N ALA A 65 -2.65 14.79 -0.94
CA ALA A 65 -3.44 14.11 0.09
C ALA A 65 -4.49 13.15 -0.52
N GLY A 66 -5.13 13.58 -1.60
CA GLY A 66 -6.08 12.79 -2.39
C GLY A 66 -5.43 11.58 -3.04
N GLU A 67 -4.27 11.76 -3.66
CA GLU A 67 -3.51 10.65 -4.25
C GLU A 67 -3.12 9.60 -3.21
N LEU A 68 -2.62 10.04 -2.05
CA LEU A 68 -2.25 9.14 -0.95
C LEU A 68 -3.47 8.37 -0.42
N MET A 69 -4.62 9.03 -0.31
CA MET A 69 -5.88 8.40 0.07
C MET A 69 -6.31 7.33 -0.94
N GLU A 70 -6.36 7.67 -2.22
CA GLU A 70 -6.78 6.76 -3.29
C GLU A 70 -5.84 5.56 -3.42
N PHE A 71 -4.53 5.81 -3.38
CA PHE A 71 -3.54 4.74 -3.36
C PHE A 71 -3.75 3.80 -2.17
N THR A 72 -3.95 4.34 -0.96
CA THR A 72 -4.17 3.53 0.24
C THR A 72 -5.42 2.66 0.09
N ARG A 73 -6.52 3.23 -0.40
CA ARG A 73 -7.77 2.50 -0.62
C ARG A 73 -7.60 1.38 -1.64
N LEU A 74 -6.96 1.66 -2.77
CA LEU A 74 -6.74 0.68 -3.83
C LEU A 74 -5.83 -0.45 -3.35
N LEU A 75 -4.74 -0.14 -2.67
CA LEU A 75 -3.80 -1.14 -2.16
C LEU A 75 -4.47 -2.08 -1.15
N LEU A 76 -5.26 -1.54 -0.22
CA LEU A 76 -6.02 -2.37 0.74
C LEU A 76 -7.04 -3.26 0.05
N THR A 77 -7.75 -2.72 -0.95
CA THR A 77 -8.70 -3.49 -1.75
C THR A 77 -8.00 -4.64 -2.48
N TYR A 78 -6.83 -4.37 -3.06
CA TYR A 78 -6.03 -5.36 -3.78
C TYR A 78 -5.46 -6.45 -2.87
N LEU A 79 -4.96 -6.10 -1.69
CA LEU A 79 -4.29 -7.04 -0.79
C LEU A 79 -5.26 -7.85 0.08
N TYR A 80 -6.39 -7.26 0.47
CA TYR A 80 -7.31 -7.89 1.43
C TYR A 80 -8.66 -8.22 0.81
N THR A 81 -9.29 -7.27 0.14
CA THR A 81 -10.68 -7.44 -0.31
C THR A 81 -10.80 -8.35 -1.51
N LEU A 82 -10.00 -8.15 -2.57
CA LEU A 82 -10.06 -8.97 -3.77
C LEU A 82 -9.64 -10.43 -3.50
N PRO A 83 -8.56 -10.73 -2.78
CA PRO A 83 -8.17 -12.10 -2.50
C PRO A 83 -9.23 -12.83 -1.67
N GLU A 84 -9.85 -12.16 -0.70
CA GLU A 84 -10.93 -12.74 0.10
C GLU A 84 -12.20 -12.99 -0.73
N LYS A 85 -12.58 -12.04 -1.59
CA LYS A 85 -13.70 -12.23 -2.54
C LYS A 85 -13.47 -13.45 -3.43
N ILE A 86 -12.26 -13.63 -3.95
CA ILE A 86 -11.90 -14.80 -4.76
C ILE A 86 -11.94 -16.07 -3.92
N ARG A 87 -11.37 -16.06 -2.70
CA ARG A 87 -11.38 -17.20 -1.78
C ARG A 87 -12.80 -17.68 -1.48
N LEU A 88 -13.74 -16.76 -1.22
CA LEU A 88 -15.15 -17.08 -0.98
C LEU A 88 -15.85 -17.66 -2.22
N ARG A 89 -15.44 -17.26 -3.43
CA ARG A 89 -15.97 -17.82 -4.67
C ARG A 89 -15.45 -19.22 -4.96
N LEU A 90 -14.18 -19.49 -4.64
CA LEU A 90 -13.56 -20.81 -4.82
C LEU A 90 -13.99 -21.80 -3.73
N ASN A 91 -14.22 -21.32 -2.51
CA ASN A 91 -14.66 -22.12 -1.37
C ASN A 91 -16.01 -21.59 -0.85
N PRO A 92 -17.11 -21.78 -1.60
CA PRO A 92 -18.43 -21.40 -1.10
C PRO A 92 -18.68 -22.20 0.18
N LYS A 93 -18.98 -21.50 1.29
CA LYS A 93 -19.44 -22.18 2.49
C LYS A 93 -20.75 -22.89 2.14
N THR A 94 -20.73 -24.21 2.08
CA THR A 94 -21.95 -25.01 2.15
C THR A 94 -22.54 -24.77 3.53
N GLU A 95 -23.67 -24.07 3.57
CA GLU A 95 -24.54 -23.98 4.75
C GLU A 95 -25.11 -25.35 5.12
#